data_AF-A0A165NKR3-F1
#
_entry.id   AF-A0A165NKR3-F1
#
_cell.length_a   1.000
_cell.length_b   1.000
_cell.length_c   1.000
_cell.angle_alpha   90.00
_cell.angle_beta   90.00
_cell.angle_gamma   90.00
#
_symmetry.space_group_name_H-M   'P 1'
#
loop_
_entity.id
_entity.type
_entity.pdbx_description
1 polymer ?
#
loop_
_entity_poly.entity_id
_entity_poly.type
_entity_poly.pdbx_seq_one_letter_code
_entity_poly.pdbx_strand_id
1 'polypeptide(L)'
;MSRTKKAKHGRKALYQKSQNPKTQEENAAVEADRANYVFFWKTKELKAGWASQWWAERSFTSADGYVEYKTAEHWMMSEKARLFGDEDIRAQILAASSSEPNKVKALGRKIANFDEKVWEENRLRIVEEGNELKFRQDDNLREKLLATGDKILVEASPSDRIWGIGYPAKTALSHKDEWGLNLLGQALMNVRAKLRAEQPQAEAQTSASAPAPATVPGDPVSTTAPDDA
;
A
#
# COMPACT_ATOMS: atom_id res chain seq x y z
N MET A 1 56.60 41.07 -23.39
CA MET A 1 56.13 42.36 -22.86
C MET A 1 54.93 42.83 -23.67
N SER A 2 54.00 43.50 -23.00
CA SER A 2 52.80 44.20 -23.49
C SER A 2 51.51 43.41 -23.75
N ARG A 3 50.50 43.88 -23.02
CA ARG A 3 49.13 43.38 -22.80
C ARG A 3 48.20 43.93 -23.87
N THR A 4 47.10 43.22 -24.15
CA THR A 4 45.84 43.88 -24.51
C THR A 4 44.67 43.15 -23.91
N LYS A 5 44.00 43.79 -22.95
CA LYS A 5 42.76 43.34 -22.32
C LYS A 5 41.62 43.53 -23.33
N LYS A 6 40.77 42.51 -23.54
CA LYS A 6 39.44 42.68 -24.12
C LYS A 6 38.38 42.34 -23.06
N ALA A 7 37.59 43.34 -22.71
CA ALA A 7 36.39 43.20 -21.90
C ALA A 7 35.34 42.38 -22.66
N LYS A 8 34.79 41.34 -22.02
CA LYS A 8 33.57 40.68 -22.47
C LYS A 8 32.39 41.27 -21.71
N HIS A 9 31.68 42.19 -22.36
CA HIS A 9 30.27 42.45 -22.08
C HIS A 9 29.46 41.31 -22.73
N GLY A 10 28.84 40.46 -21.91
CA GLY A 10 27.98 39.36 -22.36
C GLY A 10 26.71 39.35 -21.51
N ARG A 11 25.59 39.63 -22.18
CA ARG A 11 24.25 39.92 -21.66
C ARG A 11 23.73 38.86 -20.67
N LYS A 12 23.29 39.31 -19.48
CA LYS A 12 22.33 38.57 -18.65
C LYS A 12 21.00 38.48 -19.41
N ALA A 13 20.74 37.35 -20.05
CA ALA A 13 19.40 37.04 -20.53
C ALA A 13 18.56 36.57 -19.33
N LEU A 14 17.64 37.45 -18.91
CA LEU A 14 16.58 37.16 -17.96
C LEU A 14 15.75 35.97 -18.49
N TYR A 15 15.87 34.83 -17.81
CA TYR A 15 15.00 33.67 -18.02
C TYR A 15 13.67 33.95 -17.33
N GLN A 16 12.79 34.73 -17.97
CA GLN A 16 11.41 34.86 -17.53
C GLN A 16 10.68 33.57 -17.90
N LYS A 17 10.42 32.76 -16.88
CA LYS A 17 9.59 31.55 -16.93
C LYS A 17 8.16 31.99 -17.27
N SER A 18 7.82 31.99 -18.56
CA SER A 18 6.45 32.20 -19.04
C SER A 18 5.59 31.05 -18.51
N GLN A 19 4.79 31.32 -17.48
CA GLN A 19 3.75 30.42 -16.98
C GLN A 19 2.51 30.64 -17.84
N ASN A 20 2.39 29.86 -18.92
CA ASN A 20 1.24 29.91 -19.81
C ASN A 20 0.00 29.35 -19.06
N PRO A 21 -1.14 30.06 -18.98
CA PRO A 21 -2.32 29.60 -18.23
C PRO A 21 -2.83 28.22 -18.67
N LYS A 22 -2.70 27.90 -19.97
CA LYS A 22 -3.06 26.60 -20.54
C LYS A 22 -2.27 25.43 -19.93
N THR A 23 -0.98 25.64 -19.63
CA THR A 23 -0.16 24.65 -18.91
C THR A 23 -0.51 24.55 -17.42
N GLN A 24 -1.11 25.57 -16.80
CA GLN A 24 -1.51 25.48 -15.39
C GLN A 24 -2.79 24.66 -15.24
N GLU A 25 -3.77 24.85 -16.11
CA GLU A 25 -5.00 24.04 -16.14
C GLU A 25 -4.69 22.57 -16.48
N GLU A 26 -3.83 22.30 -17.47
CA GLU A 26 -3.38 20.95 -17.80
C GLU A 26 -2.65 20.28 -16.62
N ASN A 27 -1.75 21.00 -15.94
CA ASN A 27 -1.07 20.48 -14.76
C ASN A 27 -2.04 20.24 -13.59
N ALA A 28 -3.02 21.12 -13.37
CA ALA A 28 -4.03 20.95 -12.34
C ALA A 28 -4.92 19.74 -12.62
N ALA A 29 -5.30 19.50 -13.88
CA ALA A 29 -6.06 18.32 -14.28
C ALA A 29 -5.26 17.02 -14.07
N VAL A 30 -3.96 17.01 -14.41
CA VAL A 30 -3.09 15.85 -14.17
C VAL A 30 -2.92 15.57 -12.67
N GLU A 31 -2.74 16.60 -11.84
CA GLU A 31 -2.64 16.43 -10.38
C GLU A 31 -3.98 15.99 -9.76
N ALA A 32 -5.11 16.47 -10.29
CA ALA A 32 -6.43 16.00 -9.88
C ALA A 32 -6.64 14.52 -10.23
N ASP A 33 -6.23 14.06 -11.43
CA ASP A 33 -6.28 12.63 -11.76
C ASP A 33 -5.31 11.84 -10.87
N ARG A 34 -4.10 12.37 -10.63
CA ARG A 34 -3.08 11.75 -9.76
C ARG A 34 -3.58 11.51 -8.34
N ALA A 35 -4.46 12.37 -7.82
CA ALA A 35 -5.03 12.23 -6.48
C ALA A 35 -5.85 10.94 -6.29
N ASN A 36 -6.34 10.35 -7.38
CA ASN A 36 -7.08 9.07 -7.38
C ASN A 36 -6.18 7.84 -7.21
N TYR A 37 -4.85 8.01 -7.26
CA TYR A 37 -3.89 6.91 -7.28
C TYR A 37 -2.92 6.95 -6.09
N VAL A 38 -2.58 5.76 -5.59
CA VAL A 38 -1.44 5.55 -4.70
C VAL A 38 -0.40 4.74 -5.46
N PHE A 39 0.60 5.43 -6.00
CA PHE A 39 1.72 4.79 -6.66
C PHE A 39 2.74 4.26 -5.64
N PHE A 40 3.18 3.02 -5.83
CA PHE A 40 4.24 2.39 -5.06
C PHE A 40 5.17 1.62 -6.00
N TRP A 41 6.45 1.54 -5.66
CA TRP A 41 7.48 0.80 -6.37
C TRP A 41 8.73 0.80 -5.50
N LYS A 42 9.29 -0.38 -5.25
CA LYS A 42 10.35 -0.62 -4.25
C LYS A 42 10.01 -0.05 -2.86
N THR A 43 10.86 -0.36 -1.88
CA THR A 43 10.58 -0.01 -0.47
C THR A 43 10.91 1.44 -0.11
N LYS A 44 11.85 2.09 -0.83
CA LYS A 44 12.38 3.41 -0.47
C LYS A 44 12.15 4.51 -1.51
N GLU A 45 11.67 4.17 -2.70
CA GLU A 45 11.59 5.12 -3.82
C GLU A 45 10.32 5.97 -3.78
N LEU A 46 9.26 5.45 -3.17
CA LEU A 46 7.97 6.13 -3.02
C LEU A 46 7.47 6.05 -1.58
N LYS A 47 6.66 7.03 -1.18
CA LYS A 47 6.06 7.09 0.17
C LYS A 47 5.28 5.82 0.54
N ALA A 48 4.71 5.17 -0.47
CA ALA A 48 3.93 3.93 -0.31
C ALA A 48 4.77 2.65 -0.49
N GLY A 49 6.09 2.70 -0.28
CA GLY A 49 6.97 1.53 -0.41
C GLY A 49 6.61 0.35 0.50
N TRP A 50 5.84 0.59 1.56
CA TRP A 50 5.24 -0.43 2.43
C TRP A 50 4.32 -1.40 1.69
N ALA A 51 3.75 -1.00 0.56
CA ALA A 51 2.90 -1.84 -0.29
C ALA A 51 3.72 -2.84 -1.13
N SER A 52 5.03 -2.65 -1.26
CA SER A 52 5.88 -3.55 -2.05
C SER A 52 5.92 -4.97 -1.47
N GLN A 53 5.97 -5.97 -2.37
CA GLN A 53 6.24 -7.37 -2.02
C GLN A 53 7.58 -7.58 -1.30
N TRP A 54 8.52 -6.65 -1.45
CA TRP A 54 9.86 -6.69 -0.88
C TRP A 54 10.00 -5.91 0.42
N TRP A 55 8.90 -5.43 1.00
CA TRP A 55 8.92 -4.83 2.32
C TRP A 55 9.42 -5.85 3.36
N ALA A 56 10.55 -5.54 3.99
CA ALA A 56 11.31 -6.46 4.84
C ALA A 56 11.55 -5.90 6.26
N GLU A 57 10.88 -4.81 6.64
CA GLU A 57 11.01 -4.26 8.00
C GLU A 57 10.34 -5.17 9.04
N ARG A 58 9.37 -5.99 8.61
CA ARG A 58 8.61 -6.92 9.45
C ARG A 58 8.32 -8.19 8.64
N SER A 59 8.67 -9.34 9.19
CA SER A 59 8.23 -10.65 8.71
C SER A 59 6.80 -10.93 9.17
N PHE A 60 6.19 -11.96 8.59
CA PHE A 60 4.89 -12.47 8.99
C PHE A 60 4.88 -13.99 8.90
N THR A 61 3.93 -14.65 9.55
CA THR A 61 3.83 -16.11 9.56
C THR A 61 2.65 -16.63 8.73
N SER A 62 2.66 -17.93 8.43
CA SER A 62 1.49 -18.65 7.93
C SER A 62 0.32 -18.58 8.93
N ALA A 63 -0.90 -18.88 8.47
CA ALA A 63 -2.10 -18.84 9.31
C ALA A 63 -2.03 -19.75 10.55
N ASP A 64 -1.29 -20.86 10.46
CA ASP A 64 -1.02 -21.79 11.56
C ASP A 64 0.17 -21.38 12.45
N GLY A 65 0.88 -20.30 12.08
CA GLY A 65 2.02 -19.76 12.82
C GLY A 65 3.35 -20.51 12.64
N TYR A 66 3.40 -21.61 11.88
CA TYR A 66 4.59 -22.47 11.82
C TYR A 66 5.66 -22.03 10.84
N VAL A 67 5.30 -21.30 9.77
CA VAL A 67 6.23 -20.89 8.72
C VAL A 67 6.37 -19.37 8.71
N GLU A 68 7.59 -18.87 8.90
CA GLU A 68 7.90 -17.44 8.79
C GLU A 68 8.32 -17.07 7.37
N TYR A 69 7.72 -15.98 6.87
CA TYR A 69 8.03 -15.36 5.58
C TYR A 69 8.69 -14.00 5.81
N LYS A 70 9.91 -13.84 5.27
CA LYS A 70 10.68 -12.60 5.40
C LYS A 70 10.02 -11.43 4.67
N THR A 71 9.38 -11.71 3.54
CA THR A 71 8.65 -10.73 2.72
C THR A 71 7.48 -11.44 2.01
N ALA A 72 6.54 -10.66 1.48
CA ALA A 72 5.44 -11.22 0.69
C ALA A 72 5.92 -11.88 -0.62
N GLU A 73 7.10 -11.51 -1.14
CA GLU A 73 7.69 -12.26 -2.25
C GLU A 73 8.17 -13.66 -1.84
N HIS A 74 8.71 -13.82 -0.63
CA HIS A 74 9.09 -15.16 -0.14
C HIS A 74 7.85 -16.06 -0.12
N TRP A 75 6.72 -15.55 0.37
CA TRP A 75 5.43 -16.23 0.28
C TRP A 75 5.06 -16.55 -1.17
N MET A 76 5.02 -15.56 -2.06
CA MET A 76 4.60 -15.76 -3.44
C MET A 76 5.42 -16.85 -4.15
N MET A 77 6.74 -16.85 -3.98
CA MET A 77 7.62 -17.82 -4.62
C MET A 77 7.57 -19.19 -3.94
N SER A 78 7.44 -19.27 -2.61
CA SER A 78 7.30 -20.55 -1.91
C SER A 78 5.97 -21.23 -2.24
N GLU A 79 4.90 -20.46 -2.36
CA GLU A 79 3.57 -20.97 -2.71
C GLU A 79 3.47 -21.32 -4.19
N LYS A 80 4.18 -20.59 -5.06
CA LYS A 80 4.39 -21.02 -6.43
C LYS A 80 5.11 -22.37 -6.48
N ALA A 81 6.16 -22.57 -5.69
CA ALA A 81 6.87 -23.85 -5.65
C ALA A 81 5.98 -24.98 -5.13
N ARG A 82 5.19 -24.71 -4.07
CA ARG A 82 4.19 -25.63 -3.52
C ARG A 82 3.15 -26.04 -4.56
N LEU A 83 2.65 -25.08 -5.35
CA LEU A 83 1.65 -25.31 -6.40
C LEU A 83 2.12 -26.33 -7.44
N PHE A 84 3.43 -26.37 -7.74
CA PHE A 84 4.03 -27.27 -8.71
C PHE A 84 4.77 -28.48 -8.07
N GLY A 85 4.62 -28.66 -6.75
CA GLY A 85 5.19 -29.79 -6.02
C GLY A 85 6.71 -29.75 -5.84
N ASP A 86 7.35 -28.58 -5.98
CA ASP A 86 8.80 -28.42 -5.85
C ASP A 86 9.19 -27.99 -4.42
N GLU A 87 9.13 -28.95 -3.49
CA GLU A 87 9.44 -28.70 -2.08
C GLU A 87 10.91 -28.36 -1.83
N ASP A 88 11.83 -28.81 -2.69
CA ASP A 88 13.26 -28.49 -2.59
C ASP A 88 13.52 -27.01 -2.89
N ILE A 89 12.94 -26.47 -3.98
CA ILE A 89 13.01 -25.03 -4.27
C ILE A 89 12.24 -24.24 -3.23
N ARG A 90 11.09 -24.74 -2.75
CA ARG A 90 10.33 -24.10 -1.67
C ARG A 90 11.17 -23.92 -0.42
N ALA A 91 11.87 -24.96 0.04
CA ALA A 91 12.74 -24.91 1.20
C ALA A 91 13.88 -23.90 1.02
N GLN A 92 14.49 -23.84 -0.17
CA GLN A 92 15.53 -22.87 -0.49
C GLN A 92 15.02 -21.42 -0.49
N ILE A 93 13.81 -21.18 -0.99
CA ILE A 93 13.16 -19.86 -0.95
C ILE A 93 12.93 -19.45 0.50
N LEU A 94 12.35 -20.33 1.32
CA LEU A 94 12.09 -20.05 2.73
C LEU A 94 13.39 -19.79 3.52
N ALA A 95 14.49 -20.45 3.17
CA ALA A 95 15.79 -20.26 3.80
C ALA A 95 16.54 -18.99 3.35
N ALA A 96 16.15 -18.36 2.24
CA ALA A 96 16.81 -17.17 1.72
C ALA A 96 16.61 -15.95 2.65
N SER A 97 17.61 -15.07 2.66
CA SER A 97 17.55 -13.82 3.42
C SER A 97 16.75 -12.74 2.66
N SER A 98 16.12 -11.81 3.39
CA SER A 98 15.49 -10.63 2.81
C SER A 98 16.46 -9.71 2.07
N SER A 99 17.76 -9.79 2.37
CA SER A 99 18.82 -9.10 1.64
C SER A 99 19.21 -9.74 0.31
N GLU A 100 18.61 -10.89 -0.06
CA GLU A 100 18.91 -11.65 -1.27
C GLU A 100 17.73 -11.71 -2.28
N PRO A 101 17.10 -10.58 -2.68
CA PRO A 101 15.92 -10.60 -3.54
C PRO A 101 16.18 -11.27 -4.91
N ASN A 102 17.39 -11.12 -5.44
CA ASN A 102 17.78 -11.74 -6.71
C ASN A 102 17.84 -13.27 -6.62
N LYS A 103 18.20 -13.82 -5.45
CA LYS A 103 18.26 -15.27 -5.21
C LYS A 103 16.87 -15.87 -5.17
N VAL A 104 15.94 -15.26 -4.43
CA VAL A 104 14.53 -15.68 -4.37
C VAL A 104 13.89 -15.65 -5.76
N LYS A 105 14.10 -14.56 -6.53
CA LYS A 105 13.63 -14.48 -7.91
C LYS A 105 14.26 -15.54 -8.83
N ALA A 106 15.53 -15.84 -8.64
CA ALA A 106 16.22 -16.88 -9.42
C ALA A 106 15.68 -18.28 -9.11
N LEU A 107 15.41 -18.57 -7.83
CA LEU A 107 14.77 -19.82 -7.40
C LEU A 107 13.36 -19.95 -7.98
N GLY A 108 12.56 -18.88 -7.96
CA GLY A 108 11.22 -18.85 -8.55
C GLY A 108 11.15 -19.11 -10.06
N ARG A 109 12.26 -18.92 -10.78
CA ARG A 109 12.41 -19.27 -12.21
C ARG A 109 12.85 -20.71 -12.45
N LYS A 110 13.32 -21.40 -11.40
CA LYS A 110 13.82 -22.78 -11.45
C LYS A 110 12.81 -23.82 -10.97
N ILE A 111 11.63 -23.39 -10.52
CA ILE A 111 10.56 -24.28 -10.05
C ILE A 111 10.24 -25.30 -11.14
N ALA A 112 10.36 -26.58 -10.79
CA ALA A 112 10.03 -27.70 -11.66
C ALA A 112 8.53 -27.77 -11.95
N ASN A 113 8.15 -28.45 -13.03
CA ASN A 113 6.76 -28.68 -13.44
C ASN A 113 5.92 -27.40 -13.62
N PHE A 114 6.57 -26.24 -13.83
CA PHE A 114 5.87 -24.98 -14.01
C PHE A 114 4.97 -25.03 -15.24
N ASP A 115 3.69 -24.78 -15.02
CA ASP A 115 2.69 -24.55 -16.06
C ASP A 115 2.16 -23.12 -15.94
N GLU A 116 2.29 -22.35 -17.03
CA GLU A 116 1.91 -20.94 -17.01
C GLU A 116 0.42 -20.75 -16.78
N LYS A 117 -0.44 -21.56 -17.41
CA LYS A 117 -1.89 -21.43 -17.29
C LYS A 117 -2.35 -21.71 -15.85
N VAL A 118 -1.85 -22.78 -15.24
CA VAL A 118 -2.11 -23.10 -13.82
C VAL A 118 -1.63 -21.97 -12.92
N TRP A 119 -0.48 -21.36 -13.23
CA TRP A 119 -0.01 -20.19 -12.50
C TRP A 119 -0.93 -18.98 -12.68
N GLU A 120 -1.36 -18.66 -13.89
CA GLU A 120 -2.26 -17.52 -14.14
C GLU A 120 -3.58 -17.64 -13.37
N GLU A 121 -4.14 -18.86 -13.31
CA GLU A 121 -5.37 -19.17 -12.58
C GLU A 121 -5.23 -19.01 -11.05
N ASN A 122 -4.01 -19.16 -10.52
CA ASN A 122 -3.76 -19.19 -9.07
C ASN A 122 -3.00 -17.95 -8.53
N ARG A 123 -2.24 -17.24 -9.37
CA ARG A 123 -1.26 -16.23 -8.92
C ARG A 123 -1.89 -15.11 -8.12
N LEU A 124 -3.06 -14.62 -8.54
CA LEU A 124 -3.74 -13.51 -7.88
C LEU A 124 -4.15 -13.92 -6.46
N ARG A 125 -4.83 -15.06 -6.32
CA ARG A 125 -5.23 -15.62 -5.02
C ARG A 125 -4.02 -15.82 -4.10
N ILE A 126 -2.94 -16.42 -4.60
CA ILE A 126 -1.73 -16.66 -3.80
C ILE A 126 -1.13 -15.34 -3.29
N VAL A 127 -1.05 -14.31 -4.14
CA VAL A 127 -0.50 -13.00 -3.73
C VAL A 127 -1.45 -12.26 -2.78
N GLU A 128 -2.76 -12.38 -2.96
CA GLU A 128 -3.74 -11.87 -2.01
C GLU A 128 -3.58 -12.50 -0.63
N GLU A 129 -3.50 -13.83 -0.54
CA GLU A 129 -3.34 -14.56 0.72
C GLU A 129 -2.07 -14.11 1.48
N GLY A 130 -0.95 -13.96 0.77
CA GLY A 130 0.30 -13.50 1.38
C GLY A 130 0.24 -12.05 1.87
N ASN A 131 -0.38 -11.16 1.09
CA ASN A 131 -0.59 -9.78 1.53
C ASN A 131 -1.59 -9.73 2.69
N GLU A 132 -2.63 -10.54 2.66
CA GLU A 132 -3.59 -10.63 3.75
C GLU A 132 -2.90 -11.01 5.07
N LEU A 133 -2.06 -12.04 5.07
CA LEU A 133 -1.25 -12.42 6.24
C LEU A 133 -0.34 -11.27 6.70
N LYS A 134 0.37 -10.63 5.76
CA LYS A 134 1.25 -9.48 6.03
C LYS A 134 0.51 -8.32 6.70
N PHE A 135 -0.64 -7.91 6.15
CA PHE A 135 -1.39 -6.75 6.63
C PHE A 135 -2.25 -7.05 7.86
N ARG A 136 -2.57 -8.33 8.16
CA ARG A 136 -3.27 -8.71 9.40
C ARG A 136 -2.36 -8.73 10.62
N GLN A 137 -1.09 -9.10 10.44
CA GLN A 137 -0.16 -9.30 11.54
C GLN A 137 0.59 -8.02 11.95
N ASP A 138 0.39 -6.92 11.22
CA ASP A 138 1.01 -5.63 11.52
C ASP A 138 -0.05 -4.51 11.41
N ASP A 139 -0.52 -4.02 12.56
CA ASP A 139 -1.53 -2.98 12.64
C ASP A 139 -1.10 -1.68 11.94
N ASN A 140 0.18 -1.33 11.95
CA ASN A 140 0.66 -0.13 11.27
C ASN A 140 0.55 -0.26 9.74
N LEU A 141 0.90 -1.44 9.20
CA LEU A 141 0.71 -1.72 7.79
C LEU A 141 -0.78 -1.79 7.44
N ARG A 142 -1.60 -2.40 8.30
CA ARG A 142 -3.05 -2.46 8.15
C ARG A 142 -3.65 -1.06 8.01
N GLU A 143 -3.33 -0.17 8.93
CA GLU A 143 -3.78 1.23 8.93
C GLU A 143 -3.35 1.96 7.66
N LYS A 144 -2.09 1.80 7.25
CA LYS A 144 -1.58 2.38 6.00
C LYS A 144 -2.38 1.94 4.78
N LEU A 145 -2.72 0.65 4.69
CA LEU A 145 -3.52 0.11 3.60
C LEU A 145 -4.96 0.65 3.63
N LEU A 146 -5.59 0.68 4.80
CA LEU A 146 -6.96 1.19 4.96
C LEU A 146 -7.06 2.69 4.66
N ALA A 147 -6.06 3.47 5.11
CA ALA A 147 -5.96 4.92 4.90
C ALA A 147 -5.81 5.33 3.42
N THR A 148 -5.56 4.38 2.51
CA THR A 148 -5.60 4.66 1.07
C THR A 148 -7.00 5.01 0.56
N GLY A 149 -8.05 4.81 1.37
CA GLY A 149 -9.42 5.13 0.98
C GLY A 149 -9.82 4.34 -0.26
N ASP A 150 -10.52 4.95 -1.20
CA ASP A 150 -10.93 4.28 -2.44
C ASP A 150 -9.97 4.51 -3.60
N LYS A 151 -8.77 5.04 -3.32
CA LYS A 151 -7.74 5.25 -4.32
C LYS A 151 -7.28 3.94 -4.92
N ILE A 152 -6.92 3.99 -6.20
CA ILE A 152 -6.36 2.86 -6.93
C ILE A 152 -4.89 2.71 -6.52
N LEU A 153 -4.54 1.54 -6.00
CA LEU A 153 -3.15 1.17 -5.71
C LEU A 153 -2.46 0.75 -7.01
N VAL A 154 -1.31 1.34 -7.32
CA VAL A 154 -0.59 1.12 -8.58
C VAL A 154 0.88 0.78 -8.35
N GLU A 155 1.28 -0.44 -8.71
CA GLU A 155 2.70 -0.85 -8.71
C GLU A 155 3.38 -0.25 -9.95
N ALA A 156 4.08 0.87 -9.74
CA ALA A 156 4.73 1.68 -10.77
C ALA A 156 6.10 1.13 -11.19
N SER A 157 6.19 -0.19 -11.34
CA SER A 157 7.37 -0.87 -11.84
C SER A 157 7.60 -0.54 -13.32
N PRO A 158 8.77 0.00 -13.73
CA PRO A 158 9.02 0.43 -15.10
C PRO A 158 9.10 -0.69 -16.14
N SER A 159 9.17 -1.95 -15.71
CA SER A 159 9.36 -3.09 -16.64
C SER A 159 8.42 -4.26 -16.37
N ASP A 160 7.76 -4.30 -15.21
CA ASP A 160 6.78 -5.34 -14.90
C ASP A 160 5.40 -4.90 -15.37
N ARG A 161 4.84 -5.62 -16.36
CA ARG A 161 3.50 -5.38 -16.92
C ARG A 161 2.45 -6.39 -16.44
N ILE A 162 2.82 -7.33 -15.57
CA ILE A 162 1.89 -8.30 -14.98
C ILE A 162 1.51 -7.83 -13.57
N TRP A 163 2.49 -7.72 -12.69
CA TRP A 163 2.24 -7.25 -11.32
C TRP A 163 2.16 -5.74 -11.24
N GLY A 164 2.88 -5.04 -12.13
CA GLY A 164 2.86 -3.59 -12.24
C GLY A 164 2.28 -3.08 -13.56
N ILE A 165 2.39 -1.76 -13.73
CA ILE A 165 1.89 -1.05 -14.92
C ILE A 165 2.90 -0.90 -16.05
N GLY A 166 4.19 -1.22 -15.84
CA GLY A 166 5.23 -1.05 -16.85
C GLY A 166 5.75 0.39 -17.03
N TYR A 167 5.39 1.31 -16.13
CA TYR A 167 5.83 2.71 -16.19
C TYR A 167 6.18 3.24 -14.78
N PRO A 168 7.22 4.09 -14.65
CA PRO A 168 7.51 4.76 -13.39
C PRO A 168 6.39 5.74 -13.02
N ALA A 169 6.18 5.96 -11.72
CA ALA A 169 5.08 6.79 -11.20
C ALA A 169 5.04 8.22 -11.76
N LYS A 170 6.19 8.74 -12.22
CA LYS A 170 6.31 10.07 -12.81
C LYS A 170 5.65 10.18 -14.19
N THR A 171 5.73 9.13 -15.01
CA THR A 171 5.20 9.11 -16.39
C THR A 171 4.00 8.18 -16.53
N ALA A 172 3.57 7.52 -15.46
CA ALA A 172 2.46 6.57 -15.50
C ALA A 172 1.19 7.15 -16.14
N LEU A 173 0.75 8.34 -15.72
CA LEU A 173 -0.52 8.91 -16.20
C LEU A 173 -0.51 9.29 -17.68
N SER A 174 0.65 9.57 -18.28
CA SER A 174 0.74 9.84 -19.73
C SER A 174 0.63 8.58 -20.59
N HIS A 175 0.71 7.40 -19.98
CA HIS A 175 0.64 6.09 -20.64
C HIS A 175 -0.48 5.23 -20.08
N LYS A 176 -1.54 5.85 -19.56
CA LYS A 176 -2.63 5.16 -18.84
C LYS A 176 -3.27 4.04 -19.67
N ASP A 177 -3.47 4.28 -20.95
CA ASP A 177 -4.04 3.30 -21.90
C ASP A 177 -3.08 2.14 -22.24
N GLU A 178 -1.81 2.29 -21.90
CA GLU A 178 -0.77 1.29 -22.12
C GLU A 178 -0.38 0.57 -20.82
N TRP A 179 -1.08 0.76 -19.73
CA TRP A 179 -0.73 0.10 -18.47
C TRP A 179 -0.78 -1.42 -18.58
N GLY A 180 0.17 -2.06 -17.91
CA GLY A 180 0.11 -3.49 -17.60
C GLY A 180 -1.07 -3.83 -16.69
N LEU A 181 -1.16 -5.09 -16.31
CA LEU A 181 -2.31 -5.63 -15.57
C LEU A 181 -2.45 -5.08 -14.14
N ASN A 182 -1.34 -4.59 -13.54
CA ASN A 182 -1.32 -4.09 -12.16
C ASN A 182 -1.92 -5.07 -11.14
N LEU A 183 -1.65 -6.38 -11.30
CA LEU A 183 -2.24 -7.43 -10.45
C LEU A 183 -1.89 -7.25 -8.97
N LEU A 184 -0.74 -6.65 -8.64
CA LEU A 184 -0.37 -6.40 -7.25
C LEU A 184 -1.25 -5.30 -6.64
N GLY A 185 -1.51 -4.24 -7.40
CA GLY A 185 -2.47 -3.21 -7.02
C GLY A 185 -3.87 -3.79 -6.78
N GLN A 186 -4.33 -4.66 -7.68
CA GLN A 186 -5.59 -5.39 -7.53
C GLN A 186 -5.62 -6.24 -6.26
N ALA A 187 -4.59 -7.06 -6.01
CA ALA A 187 -4.50 -7.91 -4.83
C ALA A 187 -4.59 -7.08 -3.53
N LEU A 188 -3.85 -5.97 -3.45
CA LEU A 188 -3.88 -5.09 -2.28
C LEU A 188 -5.24 -4.44 -2.06
N MET A 189 -5.94 -4.05 -3.12
CA MET A 189 -7.31 -3.51 -3.03
C MET A 189 -8.31 -4.57 -2.56
N ASN A 190 -8.16 -5.83 -2.99
CA ASN A 190 -8.98 -6.94 -2.53
C ASN A 190 -8.74 -7.23 -1.04
N VAL A 191 -7.47 -7.25 -0.60
CA VAL A 191 -7.10 -7.38 0.82
C VAL A 191 -7.65 -6.21 1.64
N ARG A 192 -7.55 -4.97 1.13
CA ARG A 192 -8.14 -3.79 1.77
C ARG A 192 -9.65 -3.95 1.97
N ALA A 193 -10.37 -4.45 0.96
CA ALA A 193 -11.82 -4.69 1.07
C ALA A 193 -12.15 -5.74 2.13
N LYS A 194 -11.41 -6.85 2.20
CA LYS A 194 -11.57 -7.87 3.25
C LYS A 194 -11.35 -7.28 4.65
N LEU A 195 -10.25 -6.54 4.85
CA LEU A 195 -9.91 -5.94 6.13
C LEU A 195 -10.91 -4.88 6.62
N ARG A 196 -11.59 -4.19 5.68
CA ARG A 196 -12.68 -3.25 5.99
C ARG A 196 -13.93 -3.99 6.48
N ALA A 197 -14.30 -5.08 5.83
CA ALA A 197 -15.48 -5.86 6.22
C ALA A 197 -15.38 -6.44 7.64
N GLU A 198 -14.17 -6.58 8.15
CA GLU A 198 -13.89 -7.09 9.50
C GLU A 198 -13.86 -6.02 10.59
N GLN A 199 -13.78 -4.74 10.22
CA GLN A 199 -13.99 -3.69 11.20
C GLN A 199 -15.48 -3.76 11.58
N PRO A 200 -15.82 -4.11 12.84
CA PRO A 200 -17.21 -4.02 13.28
C PRO A 200 -17.70 -2.59 13.02
N GLN A 201 -19.00 -2.43 12.76
CA GLN A 201 -19.70 -1.14 12.81
C GLN A 201 -19.62 -0.56 14.23
N ALA A 202 -18.44 -0.19 14.71
CA ALA A 202 -18.17 0.32 16.06
C ALA A 202 -18.52 1.81 16.18
N GLU A 203 -18.86 2.48 15.09
CA GLU A 203 -19.23 3.91 15.06
C GLU A 203 -20.75 4.16 15.05
N ALA A 204 -21.59 3.12 15.00
CA ALA A 204 -23.05 3.27 14.96
C ALA A 204 -23.74 3.28 16.34
N GLN A 205 -23.02 3.14 17.45
CA GLN A 205 -23.60 3.04 18.81
C GLN A 205 -23.08 4.06 19.83
N THR A 206 -22.18 4.98 19.47
CA THR A 206 -21.65 5.98 20.43
C THR A 206 -22.40 7.33 20.45
N SER A 207 -23.46 7.52 19.65
CA SER A 207 -24.29 8.75 19.66
C SER A 207 -25.69 8.58 20.27
N ALA A 208 -26.06 7.39 20.74
CA ALA A 208 -27.40 7.12 21.28
C ALA A 208 -27.37 6.60 22.73
N SER A 209 -26.72 7.33 23.65
CA SER A 209 -27.01 7.21 25.08
C SER A 209 -26.44 8.40 25.86
N ALA A 210 -27.09 9.55 25.75
CA ALA A 210 -27.03 10.56 26.79
C ALA A 210 -28.37 10.54 27.54
N PRO A 211 -28.43 10.17 28.84
CA PRO A 211 -29.66 10.34 29.60
C PRO A 211 -29.86 11.82 29.90
N ALA A 212 -31.09 12.29 29.69
CA ALA A 212 -31.53 13.65 30.03
C ALA A 212 -31.38 13.93 31.53
N PRO A 213 -31.09 15.18 31.96
CA PRO A 213 -31.01 15.51 33.37
C PRO A 213 -32.41 15.47 34.00
N ALA A 214 -32.57 14.70 35.07
CA ALA A 214 -33.79 14.63 35.85
C ALA A 214 -34.05 15.97 36.57
N THR A 215 -35.18 16.59 36.26
CA THR A 215 -35.75 17.70 37.01
C THR A 215 -36.27 17.22 38.37
N VAL A 216 -35.75 17.82 39.43
CA VAL A 216 -36.20 17.58 40.82
C VAL A 216 -37.46 18.43 41.07
N PRO A 217 -38.60 17.88 41.52
CA PRO A 217 -39.70 18.67 42.03
C PRO A 217 -39.51 18.96 43.53
N GLY A 218 -39.80 20.20 43.89
CA GLY A 218 -39.52 20.79 45.20
C GLY A 218 -40.37 20.26 46.36
N ASP A 219 -39.86 20.55 47.55
CA ASP A 219 -40.43 20.28 48.86
C ASP A 219 -41.79 20.98 49.08
N PRO A 220 -42.68 20.38 49.89
CA PRO A 220 -43.62 21.14 50.68
C PRO A 220 -43.17 21.23 52.15
N VAL A 221 -43.08 22.47 52.62
CA VAL A 221 -43.00 22.86 54.03
C VAL A 221 -44.39 22.71 54.69
N SER A 222 -44.47 22.03 55.85
CA SER A 222 -45.29 22.40 57.03
C SER A 222 -45.15 21.34 58.13
N THR A 223 -44.49 21.63 59.27
CA THR A 223 -45.03 22.20 60.53
C THR A 223 -45.94 21.27 61.32
N THR A 224 -45.47 20.76 62.47
CA THR A 224 -46.12 20.86 63.81
C THR A 224 -45.23 20.25 64.91
N ALA A 225 -44.76 21.12 65.82
CA ALA A 225 -44.86 21.10 67.30
C ALA A 225 -44.44 19.85 68.15
N PRO A 226 -44.13 20.06 69.45
CA PRO A 226 -43.11 19.33 70.22
C PRO A 226 -43.68 18.30 71.21
N ASP A 227 -42.82 17.48 71.82
CA ASP A 227 -42.92 17.17 73.27
C ASP A 227 -41.70 16.42 73.83
N ASP A 228 -41.54 16.61 75.15
CA ASP A 228 -40.45 16.32 76.07
C ASP A 228 -39.94 14.86 76.17
N ALA A 229 -38.63 14.72 76.41
CA ALA A 229 -37.99 13.93 77.51
C ALA A 229 -36.46 13.98 77.41
#